data_AF-A0A919JSF1-F1
#
_entry.id   AF-A0A919JSF1-F1
#
_cell.length_a   1.000
_cell.length_b   1.000
_cell.length_c   1.000
_cell.angle_alpha   90.00
_cell.angle_beta   90.00
_cell.angle_gamma   90.00
#
_symmetry.space_group_name_H-M   'P 1'
#
loop_
_entity.id
_entity.type
_entity.pdbx_description
1 polymer ?
#
loop_
_entity_poly.entity_id
_entity_poly.type
_entity_poly.pdbx_seq_one_letter_code
_entity_poly.pdbx_strand_id
1 'polypeptide(L)'
;MTGRLPRSLDPLPDESLPGYLLRLSHRLGLAPTRLQQATGLATPPNAARASTMLALTPETTAAFAHATRLSTTEVTALTLSSLATRYPPVDLARTGRDQRRLVHGLFVRESWVFARFTRYCPHCLTGDGSLIQQHHGGGWNKLWRLPIVFACPTHQRLLAHTCPACAQPALARGPGAAMIPRGGDSTLHPAACRAHPPDRDQPAAPAVTGWTRHRPPPAPTTLRHRSPCNTGC
;
A
#
# COMPACT_ATOMS: atom_id res chain seq x y z
N MET A 1 -12.47 18.79 -17.94
CA MET A 1 -12.69 19.78 -16.86
C MET A 1 -12.41 19.10 -15.53
N THR A 2 -11.26 19.36 -14.91
CA THR A 2 -10.89 18.83 -13.58
C THR A 2 -11.35 19.80 -12.50
N GLY A 3 -12.60 19.67 -12.07
CA GLY A 3 -13.12 20.42 -10.92
C GLY A 3 -12.60 19.87 -9.59
N ARG A 4 -12.67 20.67 -8.52
CA ARG A 4 -12.35 20.20 -7.16
C ARG A 4 -13.32 19.10 -6.74
N LEU A 5 -12.80 18.02 -6.14
CA LEU A 5 -13.62 16.95 -5.59
C LEU A 5 -14.44 17.47 -4.40
N PRO A 6 -15.69 17.02 -4.20
CA PRO A 6 -16.57 17.53 -3.15
C PRO A 6 -15.99 17.33 -1.75
N ARG A 7 -15.27 16.22 -1.52
CA ARG A 7 -14.53 15.92 -0.29
C ARG A 7 -13.16 15.36 -0.66
N SER A 8 -12.17 15.62 0.20
CA SER A 8 -10.83 15.06 0.09
C SER A 8 -10.43 14.35 1.39
N LEU A 9 -9.19 13.87 1.48
CA LEU A 9 -8.57 13.32 2.68
C LEU A 9 -7.21 13.97 2.90
N ASP A 10 -6.82 14.08 4.16
CA ASP A 10 -5.43 14.32 4.53
C ASP A 10 -4.65 13.01 4.33
N PRO A 11 -3.51 13.04 3.61
CA PRO A 11 -2.65 11.88 3.47
C PRO A 11 -2.17 11.36 4.82
N LEU A 12 -2.15 10.04 4.99
CA LEU A 12 -1.52 9.45 6.18
C LEU A 12 0.01 9.47 6.07
N PRO A 13 0.74 9.37 7.19
CA PRO A 13 2.19 9.27 7.18
C PRO A 13 2.67 8.16 6.26
N ASP A 14 3.55 8.53 5.32
CA ASP A 14 4.09 7.66 4.29
C ASP A 14 3.07 6.91 3.43
N GLU A 15 1.84 7.40 3.34
CA GLU A 15 0.82 6.83 2.47
C GLU A 15 1.28 6.84 1.00
N SER A 16 0.96 5.77 0.29
CA SER A 16 1.22 5.64 -1.14
C SER A 16 0.06 6.21 -1.94
N LEU A 17 0.35 6.74 -3.13
CA LEU A 17 -0.66 7.22 -4.09
C LEU A 17 -1.81 6.21 -4.33
N PRO A 18 -1.57 4.90 -4.58
CA PRO A 18 -2.67 3.95 -4.68
C PRO A 18 -3.44 3.80 -3.37
N GLY A 19 -2.78 3.85 -2.21
CA GLY A 19 -3.45 3.80 -0.90
C GLY A 19 -4.40 4.96 -0.69
N TYR A 20 -3.89 6.18 -0.91
CA TYR A 20 -4.67 7.41 -0.83
C TYR A 20 -5.90 7.37 -1.75
N LEU A 21 -5.70 6.97 -3.01
CA LEU A 21 -6.79 6.83 -3.97
C LEU A 21 -7.83 5.79 -3.53
N LEU A 22 -7.41 4.66 -2.95
CA LEU A 22 -8.34 3.65 -2.44
C LEU A 22 -9.20 4.23 -1.30
N ARG A 23 -8.59 4.93 -0.35
CA ARG A 23 -9.31 5.56 0.77
C ARG A 23 -10.25 6.67 0.30
N LEU A 24 -9.79 7.52 -0.61
CA LEU A 24 -10.60 8.60 -1.17
C LEU A 24 -11.75 8.06 -2.04
N SER A 25 -11.51 7.01 -2.83
CA SER A 25 -12.53 6.33 -3.61
C SER A 25 -13.64 5.78 -2.72
N HIS A 26 -13.26 5.10 -1.64
CA HIS A 26 -14.20 4.56 -0.66
C HIS A 26 -15.01 5.67 0.04
N ARG A 27 -14.34 6.77 0.44
CA ARG A 27 -15.01 7.94 1.03
C ARG A 27 -16.03 8.58 0.10
N LEU A 28 -15.76 8.61 -1.20
CA LEU A 28 -16.61 9.25 -2.21
C LEU A 28 -17.63 8.29 -2.85
N GLY A 29 -17.56 6.98 -2.57
CA GLY A 29 -18.36 5.98 -3.27
C GLY A 29 -18.06 5.89 -4.77
N LEU A 30 -16.84 6.27 -5.19
CA LEU A 30 -16.42 6.27 -6.59
C LEU A 30 -15.48 5.10 -6.87
N ALA A 31 -15.54 4.57 -8.10
CA ALA A 31 -14.55 3.60 -8.54
C ALA A 31 -13.16 4.27 -8.64
N PRO A 32 -12.07 3.62 -8.19
CA PRO A 32 -10.72 4.17 -8.30
C PRO A 32 -10.33 4.68 -9.70
N THR A 33 -10.77 4.03 -10.77
CA THR A 33 -10.51 4.50 -12.15
C THR A 33 -11.24 5.80 -12.47
N ARG A 34 -12.50 5.96 -12.01
CA ARG A 34 -13.24 7.22 -12.16
C ARG A 34 -12.58 8.34 -11.37
N LEU A 35 -12.09 8.04 -10.17
CA LEU A 35 -11.36 9.01 -9.37
C LEU A 35 -10.05 9.44 -10.05
N GLN A 36 -9.27 8.49 -10.59
CA GLN A 36 -8.06 8.78 -11.36
C GLN A 36 -8.34 9.73 -12.55
N GLN A 37 -9.46 9.54 -13.23
CA GLN A 37 -9.88 10.39 -14.35
C GLN A 37 -10.29 11.79 -13.88
N ALA A 38 -11.08 11.87 -12.80
CA ALA A 38 -11.51 13.13 -12.21
C ALA A 38 -10.33 13.98 -11.70
N THR A 39 -9.25 13.33 -11.26
CA THR A 39 -8.05 14.00 -10.73
C THR A 39 -6.93 14.19 -11.76
N GLY A 40 -7.17 13.86 -13.04
CA GLY A 40 -6.17 14.02 -14.11
C GLY A 40 -5.01 13.02 -14.08
N LEU A 41 -5.08 11.93 -13.29
CA LEU A 41 -4.07 10.86 -13.31
C LEU A 41 -4.21 9.92 -14.51
N ALA A 42 -5.38 9.93 -15.16
CA ALA A 42 -5.67 9.12 -16.32
C ALA A 42 -6.67 9.83 -17.23
N THR A 43 -6.59 9.55 -18.53
CA THR A 43 -7.58 10.01 -19.51
C THR A 43 -8.54 8.86 -19.82
N PRO A 44 -9.87 9.08 -19.81
CA PRO A 44 -10.84 8.06 -20.24
C PRO A 44 -10.52 7.52 -21.65
N PRO A 45 -10.73 6.21 -21.91
CA PRO A 45 -11.27 5.19 -20.99
C PRO A 45 -10.20 4.54 -20.08
N ASN A 46 -8.98 5.06 -20.06
CA ASN A 46 -7.83 4.40 -19.44
C ASN A 46 -7.80 4.59 -17.91
N ALA A 47 -7.07 3.67 -17.26
CA ALA A 47 -6.66 3.76 -15.87
C ALA A 47 -5.23 4.33 -15.78
N ALA A 48 -4.87 4.89 -14.63
CA ALA A 48 -3.53 5.39 -14.40
C ALA A 48 -2.50 4.25 -14.47
N ARG A 49 -1.38 4.49 -15.15
CA ARG A 49 -0.33 3.48 -15.33
C ARG A 49 0.38 3.20 -14.00
N ALA A 50 0.90 2.00 -13.83
CA ALA A 50 1.71 1.62 -12.68
C ALA A 50 2.91 2.57 -12.40
N SER A 51 3.44 3.21 -13.44
CA SER A 51 4.54 4.18 -13.35
C SER A 51 4.18 5.45 -12.58
N THR A 52 2.90 5.82 -12.54
CA THR A 52 2.37 7.01 -11.85
C THR A 52 2.62 6.98 -10.34
N MET A 53 2.83 5.80 -9.74
CA MET A 53 3.22 5.69 -8.32
C MET A 53 4.67 6.08 -8.05
N LEU A 54 5.52 6.06 -9.09
CA LEU A 54 6.93 6.38 -8.95
C LEU A 54 7.12 7.89 -8.94
N ALA A 55 6.56 8.56 -9.94
CA ALA A 55 6.59 10.01 -10.06
C ALA A 55 5.41 10.48 -10.93
N LEU A 56 4.98 11.71 -10.70
CA LEU A 56 4.05 12.44 -11.54
C LEU A 56 4.80 13.54 -12.30
N THR A 57 4.29 13.95 -13.46
CA THR A 57 4.76 15.17 -14.13
C THR A 57 4.32 16.40 -13.32
N PRO A 58 5.01 17.55 -13.42
CA PRO A 58 4.60 18.77 -12.73
C PRO A 58 3.14 19.16 -13.01
N GLU A 59 2.69 19.00 -14.25
CA GLU A 59 1.32 19.31 -14.69
C GLU A 59 0.31 18.37 -14.02
N THR A 60 0.63 17.07 -14.01
CA THR A 60 -0.21 16.04 -13.37
C THR A 60 -0.26 16.26 -11.85
N THR A 61 0.86 16.61 -11.23
CA THR A 61 0.94 16.96 -9.80
C THR A 61 0.05 18.15 -9.47
N ALA A 62 0.12 19.23 -10.26
CA ALA A 62 -0.69 20.43 -10.05
C ALA A 62 -2.19 20.16 -10.23
N ALA A 63 -2.57 19.40 -11.27
CA ALA A 63 -3.96 19.02 -11.49
C ALA A 63 -4.50 18.13 -10.36
N PHE A 64 -3.71 17.14 -9.92
CA PHE A 64 -4.09 16.26 -8.83
C PHE A 64 -4.20 17.02 -7.50
N ALA A 65 -3.22 17.88 -7.20
CA ALA A 65 -3.20 18.75 -6.03
C ALA A 65 -4.45 19.64 -5.98
N HIS A 66 -4.78 20.29 -7.11
CA HIS A 66 -5.98 21.11 -7.21
C HIS A 66 -7.26 20.29 -6.97
N ALA A 67 -7.40 19.15 -7.64
CA ALA A 67 -8.60 18.30 -7.53
C ALA A 67 -8.80 17.76 -6.11
N THR A 68 -7.71 17.38 -5.44
CA THR A 68 -7.71 16.80 -4.09
C THR A 68 -7.51 17.83 -2.97
N ARG A 69 -7.39 19.13 -3.29
CA ARG A 69 -7.13 20.19 -2.29
C ARG A 69 -5.86 19.94 -1.47
N LEU A 70 -4.89 19.25 -2.05
CA LEU A 70 -3.56 19.04 -1.48
C LEU A 70 -2.58 20.06 -2.03
N SER A 71 -1.46 20.25 -1.35
CA SER A 71 -0.28 20.92 -1.91
C SER A 71 0.47 19.98 -2.85
N THR A 72 1.25 20.54 -3.77
CA THR A 72 2.12 19.75 -4.67
C THR A 72 3.16 18.92 -3.90
N THR A 73 3.59 19.40 -2.74
CA THR A 73 4.50 18.69 -1.82
C THR A 73 3.83 17.44 -1.24
N GLU A 74 2.60 17.55 -0.76
CA GLU A 74 1.82 16.40 -0.25
C GLU A 74 1.57 15.36 -1.35
N VAL A 75 1.25 15.82 -2.56
CA VAL A 75 1.08 14.93 -3.72
C VAL A 75 2.38 14.20 -4.07
N THR A 76 3.50 14.90 -4.04
CA THR A 76 4.83 14.29 -4.27
C THR A 76 5.16 13.29 -3.16
N ALA A 77 4.77 13.57 -1.91
CA ALA A 77 4.98 12.67 -0.77
C ALA A 77 4.21 11.34 -0.88
N LEU A 78 3.14 11.29 -1.69
CA LEU A 78 2.41 10.06 -2.02
C LEU A 78 3.18 9.16 -3.01
N THR A 79 4.13 9.69 -3.77
CA THR A 79 4.91 8.94 -4.76
C THR A 79 6.28 8.49 -4.24
N LEU A 80 6.86 7.47 -4.87
CA LEU A 80 8.20 6.98 -4.46
C LEU A 80 9.32 7.98 -4.75
N SER A 81 9.13 8.94 -5.65
CA SER A 81 10.10 10.02 -5.94
C SER A 81 10.45 10.85 -4.71
N SER A 82 9.57 10.96 -3.72
CA SER A 82 9.88 11.66 -2.46
C SER A 82 10.99 10.98 -1.65
N LEU A 83 11.37 9.76 -2.02
CA LEU A 83 12.44 8.97 -1.41
C LEU A 83 13.74 9.05 -2.20
N ALA A 84 13.78 9.74 -3.35
CA ALA A 84 14.94 9.75 -4.26
C ALA A 84 16.25 10.14 -3.56
N THR A 85 16.21 11.11 -2.64
CA THR A 85 17.38 11.57 -1.89
C THR A 85 17.90 10.55 -0.87
N ARG A 86 17.00 9.73 -0.29
CA ARG A 86 17.35 8.75 0.76
C ARG A 86 17.48 7.33 0.25
N TYR A 87 16.93 7.04 -0.92
CA TYR A 87 16.94 5.73 -1.56
C TYR A 87 17.26 5.91 -3.05
N PRO A 88 18.55 6.05 -3.40
CA PRO A 88 18.99 6.35 -4.76
C PRO A 88 18.43 5.43 -5.86
N PRO A 89 18.08 4.14 -5.62
CA PRO A 89 17.47 3.29 -6.65
C PRO A 89 16.09 3.75 -7.17
N VAL A 90 15.34 4.58 -6.42
CA VAL A 90 14.06 5.15 -6.91
C VAL A 90 14.25 6.44 -7.70
N ASP A 91 15.47 7.00 -7.74
CA ASP A 91 15.76 8.23 -8.47
C ASP A 91 15.74 7.97 -9.98
N LEU A 92 14.65 8.40 -10.63
CA LEU A 92 14.44 8.23 -12.06
C LEU A 92 15.40 9.09 -12.90
N ALA A 93 15.89 10.22 -12.38
CA ALA A 93 16.84 11.07 -13.07
C ALA A 93 18.24 10.45 -13.06
N ARG A 94 18.65 9.90 -11.91
CA ARG A 94 19.93 9.20 -11.76
C ARG A 94 19.98 7.86 -12.49
N THR A 95 18.83 7.24 -12.74
CA THR A 95 18.78 5.91 -13.38
C THR A 95 18.72 5.93 -14.91
N GLY A 96 18.86 7.10 -15.55
CA GLY A 96 18.98 7.25 -17.00
C GLY A 96 17.72 6.89 -17.80
N ARG A 97 17.37 7.69 -18.82
CA ARG A 97 16.26 7.36 -19.75
C ARG A 97 16.60 6.23 -20.73
N ASP A 98 17.83 5.73 -20.74
CA ASP A 98 18.30 4.75 -21.71
C ASP A 98 19.06 3.59 -21.08
N GLN A 99 19.04 2.44 -21.76
CA GLN A 99 19.46 1.08 -21.37
C GLN A 99 18.32 0.20 -20.85
N ARG A 100 17.70 -0.56 -21.76
CA ARG A 100 17.07 -1.88 -21.57
C ARG A 100 17.63 -2.57 -20.31
N ARG A 101 16.94 -2.50 -19.17
CA ARG A 101 17.56 -2.75 -17.86
C ARG A 101 17.67 -4.26 -17.58
N LEU A 102 18.84 -4.83 -17.91
CA LEU A 102 19.14 -6.23 -18.34
C LEU A 102 20.02 -7.09 -17.41
N VAL A 103 19.72 -8.38 -17.18
CA VAL A 103 20.38 -9.23 -16.15
C VAL A 103 21.90 -9.35 -16.40
N HIS A 104 22.76 -9.10 -15.40
CA HIS A 104 24.23 -8.95 -15.48
C HIS A 104 24.77 -7.62 -16.06
N GLY A 105 23.89 -6.63 -16.17
CA GLY A 105 24.09 -5.19 -16.42
C GLY A 105 22.78 -4.46 -16.04
N LEU A 106 22.27 -4.80 -14.85
CA LEU A 106 20.83 -5.01 -14.65
C LEU A 106 20.15 -4.05 -13.72
N PHE A 107 19.10 -3.41 -14.23
CA PHE A 107 18.07 -2.83 -13.39
C PHE A 107 16.76 -3.61 -13.56
N VAL A 108 16.57 -4.64 -12.72
CA VAL A 108 15.23 -5.16 -12.47
C VAL A 108 14.58 -4.16 -11.53
N ARG A 109 13.45 -3.58 -11.94
CA ARG A 109 12.67 -2.70 -11.05
C ARG A 109 12.39 -3.41 -9.73
N GLU A 110 12.04 -4.69 -9.79
CA GLU A 110 11.69 -5.55 -8.67
C GLU A 110 12.84 -5.85 -7.68
N SER A 111 14.12 -5.75 -8.09
CA SER A 111 15.26 -5.94 -7.19
C SER A 111 15.43 -4.79 -6.20
N TRP A 112 14.87 -3.62 -6.51
CA TRP A 112 14.98 -2.40 -5.70
C TRP A 112 13.62 -1.80 -5.33
N VAL A 113 12.57 -2.13 -6.07
CA VAL A 113 11.20 -1.64 -5.88
C VAL A 113 10.21 -2.69 -6.39
N PHE A 114 9.34 -3.22 -5.52
CA PHE A 114 8.21 -4.04 -5.91
C PHE A 114 7.20 -3.24 -6.74
N ALA A 115 7.39 -3.32 -8.06
CA ALA A 115 6.56 -2.67 -9.05
C ALA A 115 5.33 -3.50 -9.42
N ARG A 116 5.20 -4.75 -8.97
CA ARG A 116 4.05 -5.62 -9.34
C ARG A 116 3.14 -5.98 -8.18
N PHE A 117 3.59 -5.84 -6.95
CA PHE A 117 2.81 -6.11 -5.76
C PHE A 117 3.33 -5.18 -4.64
N THR A 118 2.74 -5.24 -3.46
CA THR A 118 3.28 -4.58 -2.28
C THR A 118 3.23 -5.54 -1.10
N ARG A 119 4.15 -5.36 -0.16
CA ARG A 119 3.95 -5.92 1.18
C ARG A 119 2.98 -5.04 1.97
N TYR A 120 2.54 -5.51 3.12
CA TYR A 120 1.67 -4.76 4.02
C TYR A 120 1.76 -5.23 5.47
N CYS A 121 1.46 -4.31 6.38
CA CYS A 121 1.18 -4.66 7.77
C CYS A 121 -0.33 -4.71 7.99
N PRO A 122 -0.89 -5.86 8.40
CA PRO A 122 -2.33 -5.98 8.61
C PRO A 122 -2.90 -4.99 9.63
N HIS A 123 -2.19 -4.77 10.74
CA HIS A 123 -2.61 -3.82 11.77
C HIS A 123 -2.52 -2.36 11.31
N CYS A 124 -1.57 -2.01 10.44
CA CYS A 124 -1.57 -0.68 9.84
C CYS A 124 -2.76 -0.47 8.90
N LEU A 125 -3.23 -1.53 8.21
CA LEU A 125 -4.37 -1.42 7.29
C LEU A 125 -5.71 -1.33 8.02
N THR A 126 -5.83 -1.86 9.25
CA THR A 126 -7.02 -1.65 10.09
C THR A 126 -7.15 -0.22 10.59
N GLY A 127 -6.04 0.53 10.62
CA GLY A 127 -5.99 1.90 11.10
C GLY A 127 -5.61 2.03 12.56
N ASP A 128 -5.36 3.27 12.99
CA ASP A 128 -4.95 3.65 14.34
C ASP A 128 -6.10 3.86 15.34
N GLY A 129 -7.33 3.54 14.94
CA GLY A 129 -8.52 3.75 15.75
C GLY A 129 -9.16 5.14 15.64
N SER A 130 -8.58 6.07 14.88
CA SER A 130 -9.28 7.32 14.52
C SER A 130 -10.52 7.05 13.67
N LEU A 131 -11.58 7.85 13.83
CA LEU A 131 -12.84 7.67 13.09
C LEU A 131 -12.62 7.58 11.57
N ILE A 132 -11.75 8.43 11.02
CA ILE A 132 -11.49 8.44 9.58
C ILE A 132 -10.84 7.14 9.09
N GLN A 133 -9.96 6.52 9.89
CA GLN A 133 -9.32 5.26 9.55
C GLN A 133 -10.20 4.04 9.89
N GLN A 134 -11.07 4.13 10.90
CA GLN A 134 -12.10 3.12 11.13
C GLN A 134 -13.06 3.01 9.94
N HIS A 135 -13.47 4.14 9.37
CA HIS A 135 -14.40 4.17 8.24
C HIS A 135 -13.76 3.89 6.88
N HIS A 136 -12.48 4.22 6.69
CA HIS A 136 -11.84 4.18 5.37
C HIS A 136 -10.55 3.37 5.35
N GLY A 137 -10.25 2.60 6.40
CA GLY A 137 -9.00 1.88 6.55
C GLY A 137 -7.80 2.79 6.85
N GLY A 138 -6.72 2.16 7.30
CA GLY A 138 -5.42 2.80 7.47
C GLY A 138 -4.61 2.88 6.18
N GLY A 139 -3.41 3.43 6.28
CA GLY A 139 -2.57 3.79 5.14
C GLY A 139 -1.83 2.61 4.53
N TRP A 140 -1.87 2.50 3.20
CA TRP A 140 -0.90 1.67 2.46
C TRP A 140 0.43 2.42 2.39
N ASN A 141 1.41 2.02 3.20
CA ASN A 141 2.69 2.71 3.26
C ASN A 141 3.53 2.47 1.99
N LYS A 142 4.03 3.54 1.36
CA LYS A 142 4.84 3.47 0.12
C LYS A 142 6.15 2.71 0.31
N LEU A 143 6.71 2.73 1.52
CA LEU A 143 7.96 2.03 1.87
C LEU A 143 7.82 0.52 1.76
N TRP A 144 6.62 -0.05 1.88
CA TRP A 144 6.40 -1.51 1.75
C TRP A 144 6.63 -2.05 0.33
N ARG A 145 6.89 -1.16 -0.63
CA ARG A 145 7.36 -1.51 -1.97
C ARG A 145 8.88 -1.63 -2.04
N LEU A 146 9.63 -1.28 -1.01
CA LEU A 146 11.08 -1.40 -1.01
C LEU A 146 11.48 -2.78 -0.46
N PRO A 147 12.32 -3.57 -1.14
CA PRO A 147 12.75 -4.88 -0.67
C PRO A 147 13.40 -4.85 0.71
N ILE A 148 14.15 -3.78 1.02
CA ILE A 148 14.81 -3.54 2.32
C ILE A 148 13.82 -3.33 3.47
N VAL A 149 12.56 -2.98 3.17
CA VAL A 149 11.50 -2.82 4.16
C VAL A 149 10.70 -4.14 4.19
N PHE A 150 11.08 -5.02 5.12
CA PHE A 150 10.48 -6.34 5.29
C PHE A 150 9.74 -6.51 6.64
N ALA A 151 9.89 -5.56 7.56
CA ALA A 151 9.20 -5.54 8.84
C ALA A 151 8.49 -4.19 9.06
N CYS A 152 7.37 -4.21 9.79
CA CYS A 152 6.69 -3.02 10.26
C CYS A 152 7.35 -2.56 11.57
N PRO A 153 7.93 -1.35 11.64
CA PRO A 153 8.55 -0.86 12.88
C PRO A 153 7.51 -0.57 13.97
N THR A 154 6.33 -0.09 13.59
CA THR A 154 5.24 0.25 14.52
C THR A 154 4.67 -0.99 15.24
N HIS A 155 4.49 -2.08 14.51
CA HIS A 155 3.86 -3.31 15.02
C HIS A 155 4.85 -4.47 15.21
N GLN A 156 6.15 -4.20 15.05
CA GLN A 156 7.26 -5.14 15.28
C GLN A 156 7.03 -6.54 14.67
N ARG A 157 6.57 -6.59 13.43
CA ARG A 157 6.24 -7.85 12.72
C ARG A 157 6.73 -7.86 11.30
N LEU A 158 6.98 -9.05 10.76
CA LEU A 158 7.22 -9.22 9.33
C LEU A 158 5.99 -8.77 8.53
N LEU A 159 6.24 -8.08 7.43
CA LEU A 159 5.19 -7.65 6.52
C LEU A 159 4.64 -8.84 5.75
N ALA A 160 3.32 -8.96 5.71
CA ALA A 160 2.64 -9.90 4.84
C ALA A 160 2.79 -9.44 3.38
N HIS A 161 2.72 -10.38 2.45
CA HIS A 161 2.80 -10.09 1.02
C HIS A 161 1.69 -10.77 0.22
N THR A 162 1.03 -11.78 0.79
CA THR A 162 -0.11 -12.48 0.21
C THR A 162 -1.38 -12.23 1.02
N CYS A 163 -2.53 -12.36 0.36
CA CYS A 163 -3.84 -12.37 1.01
C CYS A 163 -4.01 -13.70 1.76
N PRO A 164 -4.48 -13.71 3.02
CA PRO A 164 -4.70 -14.96 3.76
C PRO A 164 -5.84 -15.82 3.19
N ALA A 165 -6.78 -15.23 2.43
CA ALA A 165 -7.93 -15.95 1.89
C ALA A 165 -7.62 -16.66 0.56
N CYS A 166 -6.91 -16.00 -0.36
CA CYS A 166 -6.66 -16.54 -1.72
C CYS A 166 -5.18 -16.77 -2.04
N ALA A 167 -4.28 -16.54 -1.09
CA ALA A 167 -2.82 -16.64 -1.24
C ALA A 167 -2.20 -15.76 -2.35
N GLN A 168 -2.98 -14.93 -3.05
CA GLN A 168 -2.46 -14.04 -4.09
C GLN A 168 -1.70 -12.85 -3.51
N PRO A 169 -0.65 -12.34 -4.17
CA PRO A 169 0.08 -11.18 -3.67
C PRO A 169 -0.80 -9.92 -3.56
N ALA A 170 -0.57 -9.12 -2.53
CA ALA A 170 -1.36 -7.92 -2.27
C ALA A 170 -1.13 -6.84 -3.36
N LEU A 171 -2.24 -6.32 -3.89
CA LEU A 171 -2.27 -5.41 -5.04
C LEU A 171 -1.41 -5.90 -6.23
N ALA A 172 -1.39 -7.23 -6.45
CA ALA A 172 -0.72 -7.85 -7.57
C ALA A 172 -1.24 -7.32 -8.92
N ARG A 173 -0.34 -7.09 -9.87
CA ARG A 173 -0.68 -6.63 -11.22
C ARG A 173 0.25 -7.22 -12.28
N GLY A 174 -0.31 -7.47 -13.46
CA GLY A 174 0.43 -7.93 -14.62
C GLY A 174 1.31 -6.83 -15.25
N PRO A 175 2.19 -7.19 -16.19
CA PRO A 175 2.95 -6.22 -17.00
C PRO A 175 2.01 -5.26 -17.74
N GLY A 176 2.34 -3.96 -17.75
CA GLY A 176 1.52 -2.93 -18.41
C GLY A 176 0.16 -2.64 -17.76
N ALA A 177 -0.15 -3.29 -16.64
CA ALA A 177 -1.45 -3.16 -15.98
C ALA A 177 -1.64 -1.80 -15.27
N ALA A 178 -2.91 -1.53 -14.97
CA ALA A 178 -3.34 -0.37 -14.20
C ALA A 178 -2.67 -0.33 -12.81
N MET A 179 -2.55 0.88 -12.26
CA MET A 179 -1.97 1.13 -10.94
C MET A 179 -2.70 0.37 -9.82
N ILE A 180 -4.04 0.32 -9.89
CA ILE A 180 -4.92 -0.32 -8.92
C ILE A 180 -5.65 -1.50 -9.60
N PRO A 181 -5.38 -2.75 -9.19
CA PRO A 181 -6.14 -3.91 -9.68
C PRO A 181 -7.62 -3.78 -9.34
N ARG A 182 -8.49 -4.20 -10.26
CA ARG A 182 -9.96 -4.05 -10.15
C ARG A 182 -10.37 -2.61 -9.80
N GLY A 183 -9.71 -1.62 -10.38
CA GLY A 183 -9.98 -0.21 -10.13
C GLY A 183 -11.37 0.27 -10.59
N GLY A 184 -12.11 -0.54 -11.34
CA GLY A 184 -13.51 -0.26 -11.70
C GLY A 184 -14.54 -0.59 -10.60
N ASP A 185 -14.12 -1.29 -9.53
CA ASP A 185 -14.99 -1.69 -8.43
C ASP A 185 -14.99 -0.62 -7.32
N SER A 186 -16.14 0.02 -7.11
CA SER A 186 -16.37 1.05 -6.10
C SER A 186 -16.86 0.53 -4.74
N THR A 187 -17.22 -0.76 -4.64
CA THR A 187 -17.82 -1.33 -3.42
C THR A 187 -16.78 -1.92 -2.47
N LEU A 188 -15.53 -2.07 -2.93
CA LEU A 188 -14.45 -2.67 -2.14
C LEU A 188 -13.86 -1.70 -1.12
N HIS A 189 -13.78 -2.15 0.13
CA HIS A 189 -13.03 -1.46 1.19
C HIS A 189 -11.55 -1.27 0.78
N PRO A 190 -10.86 -0.20 1.22
CA PRO A 190 -9.47 0.07 0.83
C PRO A 190 -8.46 -1.03 1.18
N ALA A 191 -8.74 -1.81 2.23
CA ALA A 191 -7.93 -2.96 2.65
C ALA A 191 -8.39 -4.31 2.05
N ALA A 192 -9.46 -4.32 1.24
CA ALA A 192 -10.00 -5.55 0.68
C ALA A 192 -9.08 -6.17 -0.39
N CYS A 193 -9.14 -7.50 -0.51
CA CYS A 193 -8.46 -8.21 -1.58
C CYS A 193 -9.01 -7.80 -2.95
N ARG A 194 -8.10 -7.60 -3.92
CA ARG A 194 -8.42 -7.18 -5.29
C ARG A 194 -7.95 -8.18 -6.35
N ALA A 195 -7.54 -9.38 -5.95
CA ALA A 195 -7.02 -10.40 -6.85
C ALA A 195 -8.11 -11.05 -7.72
N HIS A 196 -9.31 -11.26 -7.17
CA HIS A 196 -10.43 -11.89 -7.86
C HIS A 196 -11.72 -11.07 -7.69
N PRO A 197 -12.69 -11.17 -8.61
CA PRO A 197 -14.08 -10.83 -8.30
C PRO A 197 -14.56 -11.67 -7.10
N PRO A 198 -15.47 -11.16 -6.26
CA PRO A 198 -16.11 -12.02 -5.27
C PRO A 198 -16.74 -13.20 -6.01
N ASP A 199 -16.39 -14.41 -5.59
CA ASP A 199 -17.05 -15.62 -6.05
C ASP A 199 -18.52 -15.50 -5.64
N ARG A 200 -19.47 -15.72 -6.57
CA ARG A 200 -20.90 -15.52 -6.29
C ARG A 200 -21.41 -16.50 -5.21
N ASP A 201 -20.68 -17.59 -4.99
CA ASP A 201 -21.03 -18.66 -4.05
C ASP A 201 -20.25 -18.64 -2.73
N GLN A 202 -19.40 -17.63 -2.49
CA GLN A 202 -18.78 -17.46 -1.17
C GLN A 202 -19.55 -16.43 -0.33
N PRO A 203 -20.03 -16.79 0.88
CA PRO A 203 -20.61 -15.81 1.77
C PRO A 203 -19.57 -14.73 2.06
N ALA A 204 -20.00 -13.47 1.96
CA ALA A 204 -19.16 -12.30 2.22
C ALA A 204 -18.45 -12.49 3.55
N ALA A 205 -17.13 -12.72 3.52
CA ALA A 205 -16.34 -12.74 4.73
C ALA A 205 -16.52 -11.37 5.40
N PRO A 206 -16.94 -11.31 6.69
CA PRO A 206 -17.09 -10.05 7.38
C PRO A 206 -15.76 -9.31 7.29
N ALA A 207 -15.82 -8.10 6.75
CA ALA A 207 -14.73 -7.16 6.94
C ALA A 207 -14.51 -7.06 8.46
N VAL A 208 -13.29 -7.38 8.91
CA VAL A 208 -12.75 -7.11 10.26
C VAL A 208 -12.76 -8.23 11.32
N THR A 209 -13.29 -9.45 11.14
CA THR A 209 -13.25 -10.47 12.24
C THR A 209 -12.35 -11.70 12.05
N GLY A 210 -11.29 -11.59 11.25
CA GLY A 210 -10.32 -12.70 11.03
C GLY A 210 -8.92 -12.52 11.60
N TRP A 211 -8.64 -11.50 12.43
CA TRP A 211 -7.26 -11.10 12.77
C TRP A 211 -6.91 -11.12 14.26
N THR A 212 -7.73 -11.74 15.10
CA THR A 212 -7.40 -11.98 16.52
C THR A 212 -7.43 -13.48 16.83
N ARG A 213 -6.29 -14.14 16.64
CA ARG A 213 -5.78 -15.22 17.50
C ARG A 213 -4.33 -15.56 17.11
N HIS A 214 -3.42 -14.59 17.28
CA HIS A 214 -2.05 -14.97 17.57
C HIS A 214 -2.02 -15.44 19.02
N ARG A 215 -1.97 -16.77 19.22
CA ARG A 215 -1.62 -17.37 20.50
C ARG A 215 -0.17 -16.94 20.81
N PRO A 216 0.13 -16.31 21.96
CA PRO A 216 1.51 -15.99 22.31
C PRO A 216 2.31 -17.30 22.42
N PRO A 217 3.60 -17.31 22.04
CA PRO A 217 4.45 -18.47 22.25
C PRO A 217 4.50 -18.82 23.76
N PRO A 218 4.53 -20.11 24.13
CA PRO A 218 4.66 -20.48 25.53
C PRO A 218 5.97 -19.88 26.09
N ALA A 219 5.88 -19.34 27.31
CA ALA A 219 7.03 -18.77 28.01
C ALA A 219 8.15 -19.81 28.11
N PRO A 220 9.44 -19.39 28.01
CA PRO A 220 10.54 -20.30 28.19
C PRO A 220 10.47 -20.91 29.60
N THR A 221 10.49 -22.24 29.65
CA THR A 221 10.55 -23.01 30.89
C THR A 221 11.77 -22.57 31.68
N THR A 222 11.56 -21.79 32.75
CA THR A 222 12.60 -21.55 33.74
C THR A 222 12.99 -22.89 34.32
N LEU A 223 14.19 -23.37 33.98
CA LEU A 223 14.86 -24.43 34.70
C LEU A 223 14.95 -23.98 36.16
N ARG A 224 14.11 -24.58 37.02
CA ARG A 224 14.23 -24.43 38.46
C ARG A 224 15.57 -25.02 38.85
N HIS A 225 16.52 -24.16 39.20
CA HIS A 225 17.66 -24.57 40.01
C HIS A 225 17.10 -25.20 41.29
N ARG A 226 17.29 -26.50 41.45
CA ARG A 226 17.10 -27.18 42.73
C ARG A 226 18.25 -26.72 43.64
N SER A 227 17.94 -25.88 44.62
CA SER A 227 18.77 -25.72 45.80
C SER A 227 18.73 -27.01 46.62
N PRO A 228 19.86 -27.63 46.98
CA PRO A 228 19.88 -28.70 47.97
C PRO A 228 19.59 -28.12 49.35
N CYS A 229 18.65 -28.74 50.07
CA CYS A 229 18.38 -28.48 51.47
C CYS A 229 19.62 -28.74 52.33
N ASN A 230 19.80 -27.83 53.29
CA ASN A 230 20.64 -27.99 54.45
C ASN A 230 19.98 -29.02 55.40
N THR A 231 20.68 -30.10 55.73
CA THR A 231 20.34 -30.96 56.88
C THR A 231 21.60 -31.13 57.70
N GLY A 232 21.60 -30.50 58.87
CA GLY A 232 22.55 -30.79 59.93
C GLY A 232 22.23 -32.13 60.60
N CYS A 233 23.29 -32.88 60.86
CA CYS A 233 23.56 -33.67 62.06
C CYS A 233 25.09 -33.70 62.19
#